data_AF-A0A9W4LYB8-F1
#
_entry.id   AF-A0A9W4LYB8-F1
#
_cell.length_a   1.000
_cell.length_b   1.000
_cell.length_c   1.000
_cell.angle_alpha   90.00
_cell.angle_beta   90.00
_cell.angle_gamma   90.00
#
_symmetry.space_group_name_H-M   'P 1'
#
loop_
_entity.id
_entity.type
_entity.pdbx_description
1 polymer ?
#
loop_
_entity_poly.entity_id
_entity_poly.type
_entity_poly.pdbx_seq_one_letter_code
_entity_poly.pdbx_strand_id
1 'polypeptide(L)'
;MITRADMIPLLIAADPSLEPQWRLFQEEWANDPEPPLYIALGELAHHVSGKLERQDTDLMPAIFAVVERWLADGDPYVQNAAAAGFLEDLQNSALNSAVELSAFRQWLGPLSLRAWNSLDTA
;
A
#
# COMPACT_ATOMS: atom_id res chain seq x y z
N MET A 1 13.35 9.73 -8.74
CA MET A 1 12.25 10.36 -8.00
C MET A 1 10.96 9.75 -8.50
N ILE A 2 10.25 9.03 -7.63
CA ILE A 2 8.95 8.41 -7.93
C ILE A 2 7.90 9.49 -7.73
N THR A 3 7.02 9.66 -8.71
CA THR A 3 5.93 10.64 -8.67
C THR A 3 4.60 9.95 -8.40
N ARG A 4 3.58 10.77 -8.14
CA ARG A 4 2.18 10.32 -7.99
C ARG A 4 1.73 9.35 -9.09
N ALA A 5 2.08 9.62 -10.35
CA ALA A 5 1.66 8.80 -11.50
C ALA A 5 2.35 7.43 -11.54
N ASP A 6 3.50 7.28 -10.89
CA ASP A 6 4.30 6.06 -10.89
C ASP A 6 3.87 5.07 -9.81
N MET A 7 3.17 5.52 -8.77
CA MET A 7 2.86 4.72 -7.57
C MET A 7 2.15 3.42 -7.92
N ILE A 8 0.91 3.51 -8.39
CA ILE A 8 0.07 2.33 -8.62
C ILE A 8 0.64 1.39 -9.69
N PRO A 9 1.19 1.88 -10.83
CA PRO A 9 1.85 1.02 -11.79
C PRO A 9 3.01 0.20 -11.21
N LEU A 10 3.84 0.78 -10.32
CA LEU A 10 4.92 0.06 -9.66
C LEU A 10 4.39 -1.06 -8.75
N LEU A 11 3.28 -0.82 -8.05
CA LEU A 11 2.67 -1.81 -7.16
C LEU A 11 2.03 -2.96 -7.96
N ILE A 12 1.31 -2.65 -9.04
CA ILE A 12 0.72 -3.66 -9.94
C ILE A 12 1.81 -4.50 -10.62
N ALA A 13 2.94 -3.90 -10.97
CA ALA A 13 4.08 -4.66 -11.50
C ALA A 13 4.64 -5.67 -10.49
N ALA A 14 4.52 -5.40 -9.19
CA ALA A 14 4.92 -6.32 -8.13
C ALA A 14 3.87 -7.40 -7.85
N ASP A 15 2.58 -7.05 -7.93
CA ASP A 15 1.47 -8.00 -7.82
C ASP A 15 0.33 -7.65 -8.79
N PRO A 16 0.22 -8.35 -9.94
CA PRO A 16 -0.84 -8.12 -10.92
C PRO A 16 -2.26 -8.37 -10.39
N SER A 17 -2.43 -9.07 -9.26
CA SER A 17 -3.75 -9.29 -8.66
C SER A 17 -4.40 -8.01 -8.13
N LEU A 18 -3.65 -6.90 -8.08
CA LEU A 18 -4.10 -5.57 -7.69
C LEU A 18 -4.73 -4.78 -8.85
N GLU A 19 -4.48 -5.19 -10.10
CA GLU A 19 -4.98 -4.49 -11.29
C GLU A 19 -6.52 -4.36 -11.34
N PRO A 20 -7.32 -5.38 -10.96
CA PRO A 20 -8.77 -5.26 -10.99
C PRO A 20 -9.31 -4.15 -10.09
N GLN A 21 -8.81 -4.03 -8.86
CA GLN A 21 -9.20 -2.97 -7.92
C GLN A 21 -8.80 -1.60 -8.45
N TRP A 22 -7.57 -1.48 -8.98
CA TRP A 22 -7.13 -0.25 -9.60
C TRP A 22 -8.02 0.19 -10.77
N ARG A 23 -8.45 -0.77 -11.61
CA ARG A 23 -9.35 -0.48 -12.73
C ARG A 23 -10.72 0.03 -12.27
N LEU A 24 -11.28 -0.57 -11.22
CA LEU A 24 -12.54 -0.12 -10.64
C LEU A 24 -12.44 1.33 -10.14
N PHE A 25 -11.36 1.65 -9.44
CA PHE A 25 -11.09 3.03 -9.03
C PHE A 25 -10.97 3.97 -10.24
N GLN A 26 -10.24 3.58 -11.28
CA GLN A 26 -10.13 4.41 -12.50
C GLN A 26 -11.48 4.65 -13.19
N GLU A 27 -12.36 3.65 -13.21
CA GLU A 27 -13.70 3.76 -13.78
C GLU A 27 -14.60 4.68 -12.94
N GLU A 28 -14.57 4.55 -11.61
CA GLU A 28 -15.33 5.39 -10.68
C GLU A 28 -14.91 6.87 -10.79
N TRP A 29 -13.62 7.13 -10.92
CA TRP A 29 -13.04 8.47 -10.92
C TRP A 29 -12.68 8.99 -12.32
N ALA A 30 -13.21 8.38 -13.39
CA ALA A 30 -12.86 8.70 -14.78
C ALA A 30 -13.10 10.16 -15.19
N ASN A 31 -14.02 10.86 -14.52
CA ASN A 31 -14.35 12.26 -14.80
C ASN A 31 -13.64 13.26 -13.87
N ASP A 32 -12.84 12.78 -12.92
CA ASP A 32 -12.10 13.63 -11.99
C ASP A 32 -10.68 13.90 -12.52
N PRO A 33 -10.28 15.17 -12.71
CA PRO A 33 -8.93 15.50 -13.14
C PRO A 33 -7.86 15.18 -12.08
N GLU A 34 -8.25 15.04 -10.81
CA GLU A 34 -7.36 14.71 -9.71
C GLU A 34 -7.98 13.65 -8.78
N PRO A 35 -8.04 12.38 -9.21
CA PRO A 35 -8.64 11.30 -8.42
C PRO A 35 -7.97 11.14 -7.03
N PRO A 36 -8.74 10.88 -5.97
CA PRO A 36 -8.23 10.76 -4.61
C PRO A 36 -7.47 9.44 -4.42
N LEU A 37 -6.18 9.40 -4.76
CA LEU A 37 -5.39 8.16 -4.71
C LEU A 37 -5.28 7.55 -3.32
N TYR A 38 -5.52 8.30 -2.24
CA TYR A 38 -5.57 7.70 -0.90
C TYR A 38 -6.70 6.67 -0.78
N ILE A 39 -7.82 6.85 -1.49
CA ILE A 39 -8.91 5.86 -1.54
C ILE A 39 -8.42 4.60 -2.25
N ALA A 40 -7.77 4.75 -3.41
CA ALA A 40 -7.19 3.63 -4.13
C ALA A 40 -6.16 2.88 -3.27
N LEU A 41 -5.30 3.60 -2.54
CA LEU A 41 -4.30 2.99 -1.66
C LEU A 41 -4.94 2.19 -0.52
N GLY A 42 -6.03 2.68 0.07
CA GLY A 42 -6.79 1.94 1.08
C GLY A 42 -7.43 0.66 0.55
N GLU A 43 -8.02 0.70 -0.64
CA GLU A 43 -8.58 -0.50 -1.30
C GLU A 43 -7.50 -1.55 -1.62
N LEU A 44 -6.35 -1.09 -2.09
CA LEU A 44 -5.20 -1.94 -2.39
C LEU A 44 -4.59 -2.53 -1.11
N ALA A 45 -4.47 -1.73 -0.04
CA ALA A 45 -4.03 -2.19 1.28
C ALA A 45 -4.97 -3.26 1.82
N HIS A 46 -6.29 -3.07 1.69
CA HIS A 46 -7.28 -4.07 2.09
C HIS A 46 -7.12 -5.38 1.31
N HIS A 47 -6.89 -5.33 -0.01
CA HIS A 47 -6.62 -6.54 -0.80
C HIS A 47 -5.34 -7.26 -0.34
N VAL A 48 -4.27 -6.51 -0.07
CA VAL A 48 -3.00 -7.04 0.46
C VAL A 48 -3.20 -7.68 1.84
N SER A 49 -4.00 -7.08 2.72
CA SER A 49 -4.36 -7.69 4.01
C SER A 49 -5.11 -9.02 3.81
N GLY A 50 -6.09 -9.05 2.91
CA GLY A 50 -6.83 -10.28 2.61
C GLY A 50 -5.95 -11.38 2.00
N LYS A 51 -4.89 -11.04 1.26
CA LYS A 51 -3.91 -12.03 0.80
C LYS A 51 -3.20 -12.70 1.97
N LEU A 52 -2.81 -11.93 2.98
CA LEU A 52 -2.18 -12.47 4.19
C LEU A 52 -3.11 -13.41 4.96
N GLU A 53 -4.40 -13.07 5.10
CA GLU A 53 -5.40 -13.96 5.68
C GLU A 53 -5.49 -15.32 4.98
N ARG A 54 -5.38 -15.31 3.64
CA ARG A 54 -5.42 -16.52 2.79
C ARG A 54 -4.06 -17.23 2.69
N GLN A 55 -3.04 -16.74 3.39
CA GLN A 55 -1.66 -17.22 3.30
C GLN A 55 -1.04 -17.10 1.88
N ASP A 56 -1.63 -16.26 1.01
CA ASP A 56 -1.11 -15.92 -0.32
C ASP A 56 -0.01 -14.86 -0.18
N THR A 57 1.17 -15.31 0.26
CA THR A 57 2.26 -14.41 0.68
C THR A 57 3.45 -14.36 -0.28
N ASP A 58 3.40 -15.09 -1.39
CA ASP A 58 4.51 -15.25 -2.33
C ASP A 58 4.99 -13.91 -2.90
N LEU A 59 4.07 -12.96 -3.12
CA LEU A 59 4.37 -11.64 -3.68
C LEU A 59 4.53 -10.54 -2.63
N MET A 60 4.36 -10.86 -1.33
CA MET A 60 4.55 -9.87 -0.25
C MET A 60 5.94 -9.23 -0.27
N PRO A 61 7.05 -9.98 -0.44
CA PRO A 61 8.37 -9.36 -0.54
C PRO A 61 8.48 -8.32 -1.66
N ALA A 62 7.84 -8.57 -2.82
CA ALA A 62 7.87 -7.65 -3.96
C ALA A 62 7.01 -6.40 -3.69
N ILE A 63 5.82 -6.58 -3.12
CA ILE A 63 4.93 -5.49 -2.72
C ILE A 63 5.63 -4.54 -1.74
N PHE A 64 6.19 -5.08 -0.66
CA PHE A 64 6.83 -4.26 0.36
C PHE A 64 8.15 -3.64 -0.12
N ALA A 65 8.85 -4.25 -1.09
CA ALA A 65 9.99 -3.60 -1.75
C ALA A 65 9.56 -2.35 -2.54
N VAL A 66 8.37 -2.33 -3.13
CA VAL A 66 7.82 -1.13 -3.79
C VAL A 66 7.50 -0.05 -2.74
N VAL A 67 6.87 -0.42 -1.63
CA VAL A 67 6.56 0.53 -0.54
C VAL A 67 7.83 1.16 0.04
N GLU A 68 8.88 0.37 0.26
CA GLU A 68 10.18 0.88 0.70
C GLU A 68 10.77 1.87 -0.30
N ARG A 69 10.65 1.59 -1.61
CA ARG A 69 11.10 2.51 -2.66
C ARG A 69 10.27 3.79 -2.73
N TRP A 70 8.96 3.74 -2.47
CA TRP A 70 8.13 4.93 -2.36
C TRP A 70 8.62 5.85 -1.23
N LEU A 71 8.97 5.28 -0.08
CA LEU A 71 9.48 6.04 1.06
C LEU A 71 10.91 6.59 0.82
N ALA A 72 11.75 5.86 0.09
CA ALA A 72 13.13 6.26 -0.19
C ALA A 72 13.25 7.30 -1.32
N ASP A 73 12.58 7.03 -2.44
CA ASP A 73 12.79 7.73 -3.71
C ASP A 73 11.58 8.56 -4.16
N GLY A 74 10.47 8.51 -3.42
CA GLY A 74 9.27 9.28 -3.69
C GLY A 74 9.45 10.78 -3.50
N ASP A 75 8.69 11.58 -4.25
CA ASP A 75 8.45 12.97 -3.91
C ASP A 75 7.68 13.09 -2.56
N PRO A 76 7.54 14.29 -1.98
CA PRO A 76 6.86 14.44 -0.68
C PRO A 76 5.42 13.90 -0.66
N TYR A 77 4.71 13.93 -1.79
CA TYR A 77 3.38 13.37 -1.88
C TYR A 77 3.43 11.84 -1.81
N VAL A 78 4.31 11.20 -2.59
CA VAL A 78 4.47 9.74 -2.63
C VAL A 78 4.89 9.19 -1.26
N GLN A 79 5.84 9.86 -0.60
CA GLN A 79 6.29 9.46 0.75
C GLN A 79 5.14 9.51 1.76
N ASN A 80 4.35 10.60 1.75
CA ASN A 80 3.20 10.74 2.64
C ASN A 80 2.11 9.72 2.33
N ALA A 81 1.79 9.52 1.05
CA ALA A 81 0.78 8.57 0.61
C ALA A 81 1.18 7.11 0.93
N ALA A 82 2.46 6.76 0.84
CA ALA A 82 2.95 5.45 1.26
C ALA A 82 2.76 5.22 2.77
N ALA A 83 3.06 6.22 3.60
CA ALA A 83 2.92 6.12 5.05
C ALA A 83 1.44 6.16 5.50
N ALA A 84 0.76 7.28 5.24
CA ALA A 84 -0.59 7.55 5.74
C ALA A 84 -1.73 7.00 4.85
N GLY A 85 -1.42 6.59 3.61
CA GLY A 85 -2.43 6.03 2.70
C GLY A 85 -2.34 4.51 2.55
N PHE A 86 -1.15 3.92 2.64
CA PHE A 86 -1.00 2.47 2.44
C PHE A 86 -0.65 1.73 3.74
N LEU A 87 0.40 2.15 4.46
CA LEU A 87 0.81 1.48 5.70
C LEU A 87 -0.23 1.66 6.82
N GLU A 88 -0.79 2.85 6.98
CA GLU A 88 -1.89 3.10 7.92
C GLU A 88 -3.13 2.26 7.59
N ASP A 89 -3.53 2.18 6.32
CA ASP A 89 -4.69 1.38 5.94
C ASP A 89 -4.45 -0.13 6.04
N LEU A 90 -3.20 -0.60 5.92
CA LEU A 90 -2.83 -1.98 6.27
C LEU A 90 -3.01 -2.24 7.77
N GLN A 91 -2.59 -1.32 8.63
CA GLN A 91 -2.81 -1.44 10.08
C GLN A 91 -4.32 -1.44 10.41
N ASN A 92 -5.08 -0.50 9.84
CA ASN A 92 -6.52 -0.39 10.04
C ASN A 92 -7.27 -1.62 9.53
N SER A 93 -6.88 -2.16 8.38
CA SER A 93 -7.46 -3.40 7.85
C SER A 93 -7.18 -4.58 8.77
N ALA A 94 -5.95 -4.71 9.26
CA ALA A 94 -5.56 -5.78 10.15
C ALA A 94 -6.33 -5.75 11.48
N LEU A 95 -6.57 -4.56 12.05
CA LEU A 95 -7.35 -4.38 13.28
C LEU A 95 -8.79 -4.89 13.19
N ASN A 96 -9.35 -4.92 11.99
CA ASN A 96 -10.72 -5.41 11.72
C ASN A 96 -10.74 -6.86 11.20
N SER A 97 -9.62 -7.58 11.31
CA SER A 97 -9.39 -8.88 10.68
C SER A 97 -8.84 -9.91 11.68
N ALA A 98 -8.61 -11.14 11.23
CA ALA A 98 -7.91 -12.15 12.04
C ALA A 98 -6.36 -12.04 11.94
N VAL A 99 -5.84 -11.07 11.20
CA VAL A 99 -4.41 -10.87 10.96
C VAL A 99 -3.77 -10.12 12.12
N GLU A 100 -2.72 -10.71 12.68
CA GLU A 100 -1.84 -10.02 13.62
C GLU A 100 -1.01 -8.95 12.91
N LEU A 101 -0.99 -7.71 13.43
CA LEU A 101 -0.16 -6.61 12.89
C LEU A 101 1.32 -7.00 12.76
N SER A 102 1.80 -7.86 13.67
CA SER A 102 3.18 -8.35 13.66
C SER A 102 3.52 -9.20 12.44
N ALA A 103 2.53 -9.81 11.77
CA ALA A 103 2.74 -10.68 10.63
C ALA A 103 3.31 -9.94 9.40
N PHE A 104 3.03 -8.64 9.26
CA PHE A 104 3.59 -7.81 8.18
C PHE A 104 5.06 -7.45 8.41
N ARG A 105 5.53 -7.43 9.66
CA ARG A 105 6.86 -6.91 10.04
C ARG A 105 8.02 -7.61 9.34
N GLN A 106 7.83 -8.85 8.91
CA GLN A 106 8.86 -9.62 8.19
C GLN A 106 9.18 -9.08 6.79
N TRP A 107 8.28 -8.29 6.19
CA TRP A 107 8.47 -7.71 4.85
C TRP A 107 8.79 -6.21 4.87
N LEU A 108 8.61 -5.55 6.02
CA LEU A 108 8.93 -4.14 6.16
C LEU A 108 10.44 -3.92 6.07
N GLY A 109 10.86 -3.12 5.10
CA GLY A 109 12.20 -2.55 5.03
C GLY A 109 12.44 -1.49 6.12
N PRO A 110 13.65 -0.92 6.22
CA PRO A 110 13.99 0.02 7.28
C PRO A 110 13.11 1.27 7.35
N LEU A 111 12.77 1.88 6.21
CA LEU A 111 11.95 3.10 6.15
C LEU A 111 10.48 2.77 6.41
N SER A 112 9.96 1.72 5.80
CA SER A 112 8.59 1.25 6.01
C SER A 112 8.36 0.79 7.44
N LEU A 113 9.32 0.11 8.08
CA LEU A 113 9.26 -0.24 9.50
C LEU A 113 9.27 1.01 10.39
N ARG A 114 10.08 2.03 10.06
CA ARG A 114 10.07 3.29 10.81
C ARG A 114 8.72 4.01 10.70
N ALA A 115 8.17 4.10 9.49
CA ALA A 115 6.85 4.70 9.26
C ALA A 115 5.76 3.93 10.01
N TRP A 116 5.75 2.59 9.90
CA TRP A 116 4.83 1.70 10.62
C TRP A 116 4.82 1.95 12.12
N ASN A 117 5.99 1.98 12.77
CA ASN A 117 6.06 2.18 14.21
C ASN A 117 5.69 3.62 14.64
N SER A 118 5.78 4.61 13.75
CA SER A 118 5.36 5.98 14.08
C SER A 118 3.84 6.13 14.10
N LEU A 119 3.12 5.31 13.33
CA LEU A 119 1.66 5.26 13.32
C LEU A 119 1.11 4.63 14.60
N ASP A 120 1.79 3.63 15.16
CA ASP A 120 1.43 3.01 16.45
C ASP A 120 1.43 4.03 17.63
N THR A 121 2.03 5.20 17.43
CA THR A 121 2.14 6.27 18.45
C THR A 121 1.27 7.50 18.18
N ALA A 122 0.50 7.51 17.10
CA ALA A 122 -0.41 8.59 16.72
C ALA A 122 -1.79 8.44 17.37
#